data_AF-A0A1F4BQU6-F1
#
_entry.id   AF-A0A1F4BQU6-F1
#
_cell.length_a   1.000
_cell.length_b   1.000
_cell.length_c   1.000
_cell.angle_alpha   90.00
_cell.angle_beta   90.00
_cell.angle_gamma   90.00
#
_symmetry.space_group_name_H-M   'P 1'
#
loop_
_entity.id
_entity.type
_entity.pdbx_description
1 polymer ?
#
loop_
_entity_poly.entity_id
_entity_poly.type
_entity_poly.pdbx_seq_one_letter_code
_entity_poly.pdbx_strand_id
1 'polypeptide(L)'
;MEAIRKLTSVRALALLAWLALLTVSAQAYAQSMREVLGAGDSVRITVFRYPDLTTEARLSEEGRVTVPLIGEVSLKGMTPDEAGKHIADRMKSGKFLVNPQIGVTVLQARSRQVSVLGLVTRPGRYSLEGATAKVTDVIALAGGLQPTASDTVTVVLNRDGKSEKIDIDLPSVMQGRDASKNIEVQNGDTVFVHRAPVFYIYGQITRAGAYRIEPGLTVMQAISLAGGITPRGTDSRPQLRRKAPGGEWKESTVGLLDPVSAEDVIYIRESWF
;
A
#
# COMPACT_ATOMS: atom_id res chain seq x y z
N MET A 1 -37.28 -31.38 -37.94
CA MET A 1 -36.69 -30.02 -38.02
C MET A 1 -37.04 -29.10 -36.83
N GLU A 2 -38.02 -29.45 -35.99
CA GLU A 2 -38.48 -28.57 -34.90
C GLU A 2 -37.59 -28.58 -33.63
N ALA A 3 -36.90 -29.70 -33.37
CA ALA A 3 -36.01 -29.86 -32.20
C ALA A 3 -34.71 -29.03 -32.29
N ILE A 4 -34.18 -28.80 -33.49
CA ILE A 4 -32.93 -28.05 -33.71
C ILE A 4 -33.15 -26.54 -33.52
N ARG A 5 -34.39 -26.06 -33.73
CA ARG A 5 -34.78 -24.64 -33.55
C ARG A 5 -34.96 -24.24 -32.08
N LYS A 6 -35.26 -25.20 -31.19
CA LYS A 6 -35.36 -24.96 -29.73
C LYS A 6 -34.01 -24.94 -29.01
N LEU A 7 -33.01 -25.65 -29.54
CA LEU A 7 -31.68 -25.71 -28.90
C LEU A 7 -30.83 -24.46 -29.16
N THR A 8 -31.08 -23.77 -30.27
CA THR A 8 -30.41 -22.51 -30.64
C THR A 8 -30.96 -21.32 -29.84
N SER A 9 -32.25 -21.31 -29.50
CA SER A 9 -32.87 -20.24 -28.71
C SER A 9 -32.48 -20.28 -27.23
N VAL A 10 -32.36 -21.47 -26.62
CA VAL A 10 -31.92 -21.61 -25.21
C VAL A 10 -30.46 -21.19 -25.03
N ARG A 11 -29.58 -21.51 -26.00
CA ARG A 11 -28.18 -21.04 -26.00
C ARG A 11 -28.06 -19.54 -26.19
N ALA A 12 -28.89 -18.94 -27.05
CA ALA A 12 -28.93 -17.49 -27.25
C ALA A 12 -29.44 -16.73 -26.01
N LEU A 13 -30.46 -17.26 -25.32
CA LEU A 13 -30.97 -16.71 -24.05
C LEU A 13 -29.95 -16.84 -22.90
N ALA A 14 -29.22 -17.96 -22.82
CA ALA A 14 -28.16 -18.14 -21.83
C ALA A 14 -26.97 -17.19 -22.08
N LEU A 15 -26.58 -16.95 -23.33
CA LEU A 15 -25.56 -15.99 -23.72
C LEU A 15 -25.97 -14.54 -23.41
N LEU A 16 -27.24 -14.17 -23.65
CA LEU A 16 -27.78 -12.86 -23.31
C LEU A 16 -27.87 -12.65 -21.78
N ALA A 17 -28.23 -13.68 -21.01
CA ALA A 17 -28.23 -13.62 -19.55
C ALA A 17 -26.81 -13.50 -18.97
N TRP A 18 -25.81 -14.17 -19.57
CA TRP A 18 -24.40 -14.03 -19.20
C TRP A 18 -23.84 -12.64 -19.53
N LEU A 19 -24.20 -12.07 -20.68
CA LEU A 19 -23.81 -10.72 -21.08
C LEU A 19 -24.48 -9.63 -20.21
N ALA A 20 -25.72 -9.87 -19.78
CA ALA A 20 -26.43 -9.02 -18.82
C ALA A 20 -25.81 -9.09 -17.41
N LEU A 21 -25.34 -10.27 -16.95
CA LEU A 21 -24.60 -10.39 -15.68
C LEU A 21 -23.21 -9.69 -15.73
N LEU A 22 -22.53 -9.74 -16.87
CA LEU A 22 -21.25 -9.06 -17.10
C LEU A 22 -21.37 -7.52 -17.13
N THR A 23 -22.49 -7.00 -17.62
CA THR A 23 -22.75 -5.54 -17.65
C THR A 23 -23.20 -5.00 -16.30
N VAL A 24 -24.06 -5.73 -15.56
CA VAL A 24 -24.47 -5.35 -14.20
C VAL A 24 -23.28 -5.34 -13.22
N SER A 25 -22.36 -6.30 -13.34
CA SER A 25 -21.14 -6.32 -12.53
C SER A 25 -20.17 -5.19 -12.89
N ALA A 26 -20.02 -4.85 -14.19
CA ALA A 26 -19.20 -3.71 -14.62
C ALA A 26 -19.76 -2.36 -14.14
N GLN A 27 -21.08 -2.17 -14.15
CA GLN A 27 -21.72 -0.95 -13.63
C GLN A 27 -21.66 -0.86 -12.10
N ALA A 28 -21.80 -1.97 -11.37
CA ALA A 28 -21.61 -2.01 -9.93
C ALA A 28 -20.15 -1.73 -9.53
N TYR A 29 -19.18 -2.21 -10.32
CA TYR A 29 -17.75 -1.98 -10.11
C TYR A 29 -17.32 -0.55 -10.47
N ALA A 30 -17.90 0.05 -11.51
CA ALA A 30 -17.68 1.46 -11.86
C ALA A 30 -18.30 2.42 -10.83
N GLN A 31 -19.35 2.00 -10.13
CA GLN A 31 -20.07 2.83 -9.16
C GLN A 31 -19.41 2.84 -7.77
N SER A 32 -18.62 1.82 -7.41
CA SER A 32 -17.86 1.77 -6.15
C SER A 32 -16.57 2.59 -6.16
N MET A 33 -16.14 3.12 -7.31
CA MET A 33 -14.87 3.85 -7.47
C MET A 33 -14.98 5.39 -7.36
N ARG A 34 -16.11 5.94 -6.93
CA ARG A 34 -16.25 7.41 -6.88
C ARG A 34 -15.61 7.97 -5.62
N GLU A 35 -14.71 8.93 -5.81
CA GLU A 35 -14.10 9.69 -4.73
C GLU A 35 -15.19 10.44 -3.97
N VAL A 36 -15.47 10.00 -2.75
CA VAL A 36 -16.42 10.64 -1.84
C VAL A 36 -15.72 11.71 -1.02
N LEU A 37 -16.42 12.81 -0.79
CA LEU A 37 -15.96 13.91 0.04
C LEU A 37 -15.93 13.48 1.51
N GLY A 38 -14.85 13.81 2.19
CA GLY A 38 -14.66 13.52 3.60
C GLY A 38 -14.16 14.72 4.39
N ALA A 39 -14.07 14.53 5.70
CA ALA A 39 -13.62 15.55 6.62
C ALA A 39 -12.20 16.04 6.25
N GLY A 40 -12.01 17.37 6.28
CA GLY A 40 -10.73 18.00 6.00
C GLY A 40 -10.41 18.25 4.53
N ASP A 41 -11.22 17.74 3.58
CA ASP A 41 -11.08 18.03 2.15
C ASP A 41 -11.31 19.52 1.88
N SER A 42 -10.57 20.07 0.91
CA SER A 42 -10.80 21.43 0.42
C SER A 42 -11.52 21.38 -0.91
N VAL A 43 -12.64 22.10 -1.01
CA VAL A 43 -13.51 22.11 -2.19
C VAL A 43 -13.74 23.53 -2.69
N ARG A 44 -13.88 23.66 -4.01
CA ARG A 44 -14.42 24.85 -4.68
C ARG A 44 -15.84 24.54 -5.13
N ILE A 45 -16.79 25.29 -4.60
CA ILE A 45 -18.20 25.24 -4.97
C ILE A 45 -18.46 26.42 -5.91
N THR A 46 -18.71 26.12 -7.18
CA THR A 46 -18.97 27.12 -8.22
C THR A 46 -20.46 27.17 -8.50
N VAL A 47 -21.07 28.33 -8.32
CA VAL A 47 -22.46 28.57 -8.74
C VAL A 47 -22.41 29.25 -10.12
N PHE A 48 -22.73 28.49 -11.17
CA PHE A 48 -22.61 29.02 -12.53
C PHE A 48 -23.53 30.23 -12.72
N ARG A 49 -23.01 31.27 -13.40
CA ARG A 49 -23.65 32.58 -13.61
C ARG A 49 -23.76 33.47 -12.36
N TYR A 50 -23.28 33.01 -11.21
CA TYR A 50 -23.26 33.77 -9.96
C TYR A 50 -21.88 33.65 -9.30
N PRO A 51 -20.83 34.28 -9.89
CA PRO A 51 -19.46 34.16 -9.40
C PRO A 51 -19.34 34.61 -7.94
N ASP A 52 -20.14 35.59 -7.50
CA ASP A 52 -20.16 36.12 -6.13
C ASP A 52 -20.61 35.09 -5.08
N LEU A 53 -21.26 34.00 -5.51
CA LEU A 53 -21.67 32.88 -4.64
C LEU A 53 -20.66 31.72 -4.65
N THR A 54 -19.57 31.85 -5.42
CA THR A 54 -18.51 30.83 -5.45
C THR A 54 -17.79 30.80 -4.11
N THR A 55 -17.61 29.60 -3.58
CA THR A 55 -17.00 29.41 -2.26
C THR A 55 -15.86 28.42 -2.35
N GLU A 56 -14.71 28.79 -1.82
CA GLU A 56 -13.64 27.86 -1.52
C GLU A 56 -13.61 27.63 -0.01
N ALA A 57 -13.77 26.38 0.40
CA ALA A 57 -13.84 26.06 1.81
C ALA A 57 -13.33 24.65 2.10
N ARG A 58 -12.90 24.47 3.34
CA ARG A 58 -12.49 23.19 3.88
C ARG A 58 -13.66 22.54 4.62
N LEU A 59 -13.91 21.26 4.35
CA LEU A 59 -14.89 20.47 5.07
C LEU A 59 -14.46 20.34 6.54
N SER A 60 -15.39 20.61 7.45
CA SER A 60 -15.18 20.45 8.90
C SER A 60 -14.95 18.97 9.28
N GLU A 61 -14.66 18.71 10.55
CA GLU A 61 -14.53 17.33 11.07
C GLU A 61 -15.82 16.52 10.94
N GLU A 62 -16.97 17.21 10.97
CA GLU A 62 -18.28 16.62 10.71
C GLU A 62 -18.58 16.48 9.21
N GLY A 63 -17.70 16.97 8.34
CA GLY A 63 -17.85 16.98 6.88
C GLY A 63 -18.86 18.01 6.38
N ARG A 64 -18.96 19.16 7.06
CA ARG A 64 -19.82 20.28 6.66
C ARG A 64 -19.04 21.42 6.03
N VAL A 65 -19.73 22.24 5.26
CA VAL A 65 -19.21 23.46 4.65
C VAL A 65 -20.24 24.58 4.74
N THR A 66 -19.80 25.81 4.93
CA THR A 66 -20.67 26.99 4.88
C THR A 66 -20.80 27.45 3.44
N VAL A 67 -22.03 27.51 2.94
CA VAL A 67 -22.35 27.98 1.58
C VAL A 67 -23.21 29.26 1.69
N PRO A 68 -22.92 30.32 0.91
CA PRO A 68 -23.72 31.53 0.88
C PRO A 68 -25.21 31.23 0.70
N LEU A 69 -26.05 32.02 1.37
CA LEU A 69 -27.53 31.96 1.38
C LEU A 69 -28.13 30.75 2.11
N ILE A 70 -27.51 29.57 2.06
CA ILE A 70 -28.08 28.33 2.63
C ILE A 70 -27.38 27.82 3.90
N GLY A 71 -26.34 28.52 4.36
CA GLY A 71 -25.65 28.26 5.62
C GLY A 71 -24.81 26.97 5.59
N GLU A 72 -24.78 26.25 6.71
CA GLU A 72 -24.07 24.96 6.78
C GLU A 72 -24.77 23.86 5.96
N VAL A 73 -23.99 23.15 5.18
CA VAL A 73 -24.41 22.01 4.36
C VAL A 73 -23.48 20.83 4.65
N SER A 74 -24.07 19.66 4.91
CA SER A 74 -23.32 18.41 5.09
C SER A 74 -23.02 17.79 3.72
N LEU A 75 -21.74 17.57 3.43
CA LEU A 75 -21.27 16.95 2.18
C LEU A 75 -20.57 15.60 2.41
N LYS A 76 -20.45 15.17 3.66
CA LYS A 76 -19.78 13.92 4.05
C LYS A 76 -20.35 12.71 3.30
N GLY A 77 -19.47 11.94 2.68
CA GLY A 77 -19.83 10.71 1.97
C GLY A 77 -20.49 10.94 0.61
N MET A 78 -20.71 12.19 0.19
CA MET A 78 -21.23 12.51 -1.14
C MET A 78 -20.10 12.58 -2.15
N THR A 79 -20.35 12.17 -3.38
CA THR A 79 -19.48 12.51 -4.51
C THR A 79 -19.60 14.01 -4.84
N PRO A 80 -18.63 14.63 -5.54
CA PRO A 80 -18.73 16.02 -5.95
C PRO A 80 -20.02 16.35 -6.73
N ASP A 81 -20.47 15.43 -7.58
CA ASP A 81 -21.71 15.58 -8.35
C ASP A 81 -22.96 15.55 -7.46
N GLU A 82 -23.00 14.62 -6.49
CA GLU A 82 -24.09 14.53 -5.52
C GLU A 82 -24.11 15.74 -4.59
N ALA A 83 -22.95 16.20 -4.15
CA ALA A 83 -22.80 17.43 -3.37
C ALA A 83 -23.34 18.64 -4.15
N GLY A 84 -23.00 18.77 -5.44
CA GLY A 84 -23.52 19.83 -6.30
C GLY A 84 -25.05 19.81 -6.40
N LYS A 85 -25.64 18.63 -6.63
CA LYS A 85 -27.11 18.45 -6.64
C LYS A 85 -27.74 18.79 -5.30
N HIS A 86 -27.16 18.32 -4.20
CA HIS A 86 -27.66 18.57 -2.85
C HIS A 86 -27.68 20.08 -2.51
N ILE A 87 -26.62 20.80 -2.86
CA ILE A 87 -26.53 22.25 -2.69
C ILE A 87 -27.57 22.96 -3.59
N ALA A 88 -27.75 22.50 -4.84
CA ALA A 88 -28.72 23.08 -5.77
C ALA A 88 -30.15 22.96 -5.25
N ASP A 89 -30.51 21.79 -4.71
CA ASP A 89 -31.82 21.54 -4.10
C ASP A 89 -32.07 22.41 -2.86
N ARG A 90 -31.02 22.63 -2.04
CA ARG A 90 -31.09 23.54 -0.88
C ARG A 90 -31.29 24.99 -1.29
N MET A 91 -30.60 25.47 -2.33
CA MET A 91 -30.78 26.84 -2.85
C MET A 91 -32.17 27.05 -3.45
N LYS A 92 -32.70 26.02 -4.13
CA LYS A 92 -34.04 26.04 -4.71
C LYS A 92 -35.14 26.02 -3.64
N SER A 93 -35.04 25.12 -2.66
CA SER A 93 -36.01 25.01 -1.57
C SER A 93 -36.03 26.26 -0.67
N GLY A 94 -34.88 26.90 -0.45
CA GLY A 94 -34.77 28.19 0.20
C GLY A 94 -35.29 29.39 -0.62
N LYS A 95 -35.76 29.16 -1.86
CA LYS A 95 -36.22 30.19 -2.81
C LYS A 95 -35.18 31.27 -3.14
N PHE A 96 -33.90 30.93 -3.00
CA PHE A 96 -32.80 31.84 -3.34
C PHE A 96 -32.53 31.87 -4.85
N LEU A 97 -32.61 30.71 -5.51
CA LEU A 97 -32.37 30.55 -6.94
C LEU A 97 -33.37 29.55 -7.55
N VAL A 98 -33.83 29.81 -8.78
CA VAL A 98 -34.87 28.99 -9.43
C VAL A 98 -34.31 27.72 -10.07
N ASN A 99 -33.18 27.84 -10.79
CA ASN A 99 -32.51 26.73 -11.47
C ASN A 99 -30.97 26.85 -11.37
N PRO A 100 -30.42 26.75 -10.14
CA PRO A 100 -28.98 26.86 -9.95
C PRO A 100 -28.26 25.66 -10.58
N GLN A 101 -27.15 25.95 -11.25
CA GLN A 101 -26.20 24.94 -11.70
C GLN A 101 -24.99 25.06 -10.78
N ILE A 102 -24.59 23.95 -10.16
CA ILE A 102 -23.53 23.95 -9.14
C ILE A 102 -22.48 22.90 -9.51
N GLY A 103 -21.24 23.35 -9.65
CA GLY A 103 -20.08 22.48 -9.77
C GLY A 103 -19.32 22.41 -8.45
N VAL A 104 -18.93 21.21 -8.03
CA VAL A 104 -18.04 21.01 -6.89
C VAL A 104 -16.74 20.41 -7.39
N THR A 105 -15.61 21.03 -7.04
CA THR A 105 -14.28 20.56 -7.40
C THR A 105 -13.46 20.34 -6.14
N VAL A 106 -12.85 19.17 -6.00
CA VAL A 106 -11.90 18.90 -4.91
C VAL A 106 -10.59 19.58 -5.25
N LEU A 107 -10.19 20.55 -4.43
CA LEU A 107 -8.89 21.24 -4.55
C LEU A 107 -7.80 20.44 -3.84
N GLN A 108 -8.11 19.86 -2.67
CA GLN A 108 -7.18 19.03 -1.92
C GLN A 108 -7.92 17.92 -1.17
N ALA A 109 -7.62 16.66 -1.52
CA ALA A 109 -8.10 15.48 -0.81
C ALA A 109 -7.21 15.19 0.42
N ARG A 110 -7.72 15.47 1.62
CA ARG A 110 -7.06 15.16 2.91
C ARG A 110 -7.80 14.08 3.70
N SER A 111 -9.01 13.76 3.31
CA SER A 111 -9.83 12.71 3.91
C SER A 111 -9.35 11.30 3.59
N ARG A 112 -8.47 11.15 2.59
CA ARG A 112 -7.91 9.87 2.12
C ARG A 112 -6.39 9.86 2.22
N GLN A 113 -5.87 9.44 3.37
CA GLN A 113 -4.43 9.36 3.61
C GLN A 113 -4.00 7.95 4.03
N VAL A 114 -2.84 7.54 3.53
CA VAL A 114 -2.11 6.36 4.00
C VAL A 114 -0.85 6.82 4.73
N SER A 115 -0.48 6.13 5.80
CA SER A 115 0.79 6.39 6.50
C SER A 115 1.86 5.45 5.96
N VAL A 116 3.02 5.99 5.57
CA VAL A 116 4.19 5.21 5.17
C VAL A 116 5.30 5.46 6.16
N LEU A 117 5.69 4.42 6.87
CA LEU A 117 6.62 4.49 8.00
C LEU A 117 7.79 3.53 7.81
N GLY A 118 8.87 3.76 8.56
CA GLY A 118 10.06 2.92 8.53
C GLY A 118 11.06 3.31 7.45
N LEU A 119 11.79 2.33 6.91
CA LEU A 119 12.95 2.54 6.03
C LEU A 119 12.57 2.77 4.56
N VAL A 120 11.76 3.79 4.30
CA VAL A 120 11.54 4.36 2.96
C VAL A 120 12.33 5.65 2.78
N THR A 121 12.52 6.11 1.55
CA THR A 121 13.27 7.35 1.27
C THR A 121 12.64 8.57 1.97
N ARG A 122 11.31 8.68 1.96
CA ARG A 122 10.56 9.76 2.62
C ARG A 122 9.40 9.19 3.44
N PRO A 123 9.58 8.92 4.74
CA PRO A 123 8.47 8.50 5.59
C PRO A 123 7.50 9.67 5.81
N GLY A 124 6.20 9.38 5.90
CA GLY A 124 5.17 10.41 6.06
C GLY A 124 3.77 9.95 5.70
N ARG A 125 2.82 10.88 5.71
CA ARG A 125 1.46 10.66 5.23
C ARG A 125 1.33 11.07 3.78
N TYR A 126 0.69 10.23 2.99
CA TYR A 126 0.48 10.45 1.56
C TYR A 126 -1.00 10.48 1.27
N SER A 127 -1.44 11.53 0.56
CA SER A 127 -2.80 11.57 0.01
C SER A 127 -2.92 10.53 -1.10
N LEU A 128 -4.00 9.76 -1.08
CA LEU A 128 -4.29 8.78 -2.11
C LEU A 128 -4.95 9.50 -3.28
N GLU A 129 -4.23 9.65 -4.38
CA GLU A 129 -4.77 10.17 -5.63
C GLU A 129 -5.51 9.06 -6.38
N GLY A 130 -6.74 9.35 -6.82
CA GLY A 130 -7.57 8.39 -7.55
C GLY A 130 -8.24 7.33 -6.69
N ALA A 131 -9.03 6.47 -7.35
CA ALA A 131 -9.91 5.53 -6.67
C ALA A 131 -9.20 4.32 -6.05
N THR A 132 -8.11 3.83 -6.67
CA THR A 132 -7.55 2.48 -6.46
C THR A 132 -6.04 2.46 -6.26
N ALA A 133 -5.52 3.29 -5.36
CA ALA A 133 -4.09 3.29 -5.04
C ALA A 133 -3.67 1.95 -4.39
N LYS A 134 -2.58 1.37 -4.88
CA LYS A 134 -1.99 0.12 -4.37
C LYS A 134 -0.77 0.38 -3.49
N VAL A 135 -0.36 -0.65 -2.75
CA VAL A 135 0.84 -0.60 -1.88
C VAL A 135 2.08 -0.15 -2.66
N THR A 136 2.26 -0.65 -3.88
CA THR A 136 3.39 -0.28 -4.74
C THR A 136 3.38 1.20 -5.13
N ASP A 137 2.20 1.77 -5.45
CA ASP A 137 2.06 3.19 -5.78
C ASP A 137 2.50 4.07 -4.61
N VAL A 138 2.07 3.70 -3.40
CA VAL A 138 2.37 4.42 -2.17
C VAL A 138 3.86 4.37 -1.83
N ILE A 139 4.50 3.22 -2.01
CA ILE A 139 5.94 3.08 -1.80
C ILE A 139 6.72 3.89 -2.85
N ALA A 140 6.23 3.96 -4.09
CA ALA A 140 6.81 4.81 -5.12
C ALA A 140 6.69 6.30 -4.76
N LEU A 141 5.53 6.75 -4.26
CA LEU A 141 5.34 8.12 -3.74
C LEU A 141 6.31 8.43 -2.60
N ALA A 142 6.57 7.46 -1.73
CA ALA A 142 7.56 7.56 -0.66
C ALA A 142 9.02 7.57 -1.14
N GLY A 143 9.26 7.46 -2.45
CA GLY A 143 10.59 7.46 -3.05
C GLY A 143 11.30 6.11 -2.99
N GLY A 144 10.57 5.02 -2.82
CA GLY A 144 11.10 3.66 -2.75
C GLY A 144 11.67 3.27 -1.38
N LEU A 145 12.19 2.05 -1.33
CA LEU A 145 12.85 1.49 -0.15
C LEU A 145 14.27 2.05 0.01
N GLN A 146 14.73 2.23 1.24
CA GLN A 146 16.15 2.51 1.51
C GLN A 146 17.01 1.25 1.31
N PRO A 147 18.33 1.36 1.07
CA PRO A 147 19.22 0.20 0.88
C PRO A 147 19.21 -0.83 2.02
N THR A 148 18.99 -0.37 3.26
CA THR A 148 18.94 -1.24 4.46
C THR A 148 17.54 -1.73 4.82
N ALA A 149 16.54 -1.45 3.98
CA ALA A 149 15.15 -1.82 4.20
C ALA A 149 14.88 -3.27 3.79
N SER A 150 13.99 -3.95 4.50
CA SER A 150 13.49 -5.27 4.11
C SER A 150 12.75 -5.20 2.78
N ASP A 151 12.89 -6.24 1.95
CA ASP A 151 12.09 -6.42 0.72
C ASP A 151 10.64 -6.80 1.05
N THR A 152 10.42 -7.34 2.25
CA THR A 152 9.10 -7.57 2.80
C THR A 152 8.63 -6.34 3.57
N VAL A 153 7.47 -5.83 3.19
CA VAL A 153 6.78 -4.72 3.88
C VAL A 153 5.53 -5.23 4.57
N THR A 154 5.21 -4.65 5.72
CA THR A 154 4.00 -4.98 6.47
C THR A 154 2.97 -3.91 6.23
N VAL A 155 1.81 -4.31 5.70
CA VAL A 155 0.65 -3.43 5.56
C VAL A 155 -0.30 -3.72 6.71
N VAL A 156 -0.57 -2.70 7.52
CA VAL A 156 -1.59 -2.72 8.55
C VAL A 156 -2.86 -2.11 7.96
N LEU A 157 -3.81 -2.97 7.63
CA LEU A 157 -5.14 -2.57 7.18
C LEU A 157 -5.96 -2.16 8.39
N ASN A 158 -6.46 -0.93 8.42
CA ASN A 158 -7.29 -0.43 9.50
C ASN A 158 -8.70 -0.14 8.99
N ARG A 159 -9.55 -1.17 9.03
CA ARG A 159 -10.90 -1.15 8.45
C ARG A 159 -11.92 -1.45 9.53
N ASP A 160 -12.93 -0.61 9.67
CA ASP A 160 -14.05 -0.80 10.61
C ASP A 160 -13.62 -1.09 12.06
N GLY A 161 -12.53 -0.47 12.51
CA GLY A 161 -11.99 -0.64 13.87
C GLY A 161 -11.24 -1.96 14.09
N LYS A 162 -11.03 -2.78 13.04
CA LYS A 162 -10.19 -3.97 13.07
C LYS A 162 -8.87 -3.70 12.35
N SER A 163 -7.79 -4.17 12.96
CA SER A 163 -6.46 -4.11 12.35
C SER A 163 -6.03 -5.50 11.89
N GLU A 164 -5.76 -5.64 10.60
CA GLU A 164 -5.17 -6.84 9.99
C GLU A 164 -3.77 -6.51 9.50
N LYS A 165 -2.81 -7.43 9.68
CA LYS A 165 -1.44 -7.27 9.19
C LYS A 165 -1.21 -8.22 8.03
N ILE A 166 -0.69 -7.68 6.94
CA ILE A 166 -0.35 -8.44 5.74
C ILE A 166 1.10 -8.15 5.37
N ASP A 167 1.92 -9.19 5.37
CA ASP A 167 3.30 -9.10 4.87
C ASP A 167 3.32 -9.33 3.36
N ILE A 168 4.04 -8.46 2.65
CA ILE A 168 4.11 -8.42 1.19
C ILE A 168 5.57 -8.44 0.76
N ASP A 169 5.96 -9.44 -0.01
CA ASP A 169 7.25 -9.48 -0.71
C ASP A 169 7.18 -8.57 -1.95
N LEU A 170 7.77 -7.38 -1.87
CA LEU A 170 7.71 -6.40 -2.96
C LEU A 170 8.34 -6.88 -4.25
N PRO A 171 9.52 -7.54 -4.26
CA PRO A 171 10.10 -8.02 -5.51
C PRO A 171 9.17 -8.99 -6.26
N SER A 172 8.50 -9.90 -5.57
CA SER A 172 7.54 -10.83 -6.18
C SER A 172 6.32 -10.11 -6.73
N VAL A 173 5.82 -9.09 -6.03
CA VAL A 173 4.73 -8.24 -6.53
C VAL A 173 5.14 -7.46 -7.78
N MET A 174 6.30 -6.79 -7.75
CA MET A 174 6.79 -5.95 -8.85
C MET A 174 7.13 -6.75 -10.11
N GLN A 175 7.58 -7.99 -9.94
CA GLN A 175 7.85 -8.92 -11.04
C GLN A 175 6.60 -9.66 -11.53
N GLY A 176 5.43 -9.40 -10.93
CA GLY A 176 4.16 -10.03 -11.28
C GLY A 176 4.01 -11.50 -10.84
N ARG A 177 4.98 -12.04 -10.07
CA ARG A 177 4.94 -13.42 -9.55
C ARG A 177 3.84 -13.61 -8.50
N ASP A 178 3.57 -12.56 -7.73
CA ASP A 178 2.46 -12.53 -6.77
C ASP A 178 1.68 -11.21 -6.84
N ALA A 179 1.17 -10.87 -8.02
CA ALA A 179 0.40 -9.65 -8.24
C ALA A 179 -0.85 -9.55 -7.34
N SER A 180 -1.35 -10.69 -6.84
CA SER A 180 -2.49 -10.76 -5.92
C SER A 180 -2.24 -10.07 -4.58
N LYS A 181 -0.97 -10.02 -4.15
CA LYS A 181 -0.54 -9.31 -2.93
C LYS A 181 -0.38 -7.81 -3.12
N ASN A 182 -0.50 -7.28 -4.34
CA ASN A 182 -0.51 -5.84 -4.59
C ASN A 182 -1.87 -5.22 -4.23
N ILE A 183 -2.19 -5.29 -2.94
CA ILE A 183 -3.48 -4.91 -2.40
C ILE A 183 -3.69 -3.39 -2.50
N GLU A 184 -4.97 -3.01 -2.57
CA GLU A 184 -5.37 -1.61 -2.50
C GLU A 184 -5.25 -1.12 -1.06
N VAL A 185 -4.68 0.07 -0.92
CA VAL A 185 -4.62 0.79 0.35
C VAL A 185 -5.78 1.77 0.46
N GLN A 186 -6.27 1.94 1.68
CA GLN A 186 -7.39 2.81 1.98
C GLN A 186 -6.99 3.85 3.04
N ASN A 187 -7.91 4.79 3.27
CA ASN A 187 -7.72 5.81 4.29
C ASN A 187 -7.51 5.14 5.66
N GLY A 188 -6.46 5.56 6.37
CA GLY A 188 -6.13 5.04 7.70
C GLY A 188 -5.23 3.80 7.71
N ASP A 189 -4.98 3.18 6.55
CA ASP A 189 -4.01 2.09 6.43
C ASP A 189 -2.58 2.60 6.69
N THR A 190 -1.72 1.69 7.13
CA THR A 190 -0.30 1.98 7.36
C THR A 190 0.58 0.97 6.61
N VAL A 191 1.49 1.48 5.78
CA VAL A 191 2.57 0.70 5.17
C VAL A 191 3.82 0.89 6.02
N PHE A 192 4.29 -0.18 6.66
CA PHE A 192 5.47 -0.16 7.50
C PHE A 192 6.60 -0.95 6.84
N VAL A 193 7.75 -0.29 6.69
CA VAL A 193 8.95 -0.88 6.09
C VAL A 193 9.99 -1.16 7.17
N HIS A 194 10.22 -2.44 7.44
CA HIS A 194 11.18 -2.88 8.44
C HIS A 194 12.63 -2.77 7.94
N ARG A 195 13.59 -2.86 8.87
CA ARG A 195 14.99 -3.08 8.55
C ARG A 195 15.18 -4.48 7.98
N ALA A 196 16.02 -4.62 6.96
CA ALA A 196 16.37 -5.92 6.44
C ALA A 196 17.02 -6.78 7.54
N PRO A 197 16.69 -8.08 7.62
CA PRO A 197 17.38 -8.98 8.53
C PRO A 197 18.87 -9.02 8.18
N VAL A 198 19.71 -9.09 9.20
CA VAL A 198 21.18 -9.13 9.06
C VAL A 198 21.77 -10.35 9.74
N PHE A 199 22.92 -10.81 9.24
CA PHE A 199 23.85 -11.67 9.96
C PHE A 199 25.13 -10.88 10.23
N TYR A 200 25.95 -11.38 11.16
CA TYR A 200 27.23 -10.79 11.52
C TYR A 200 28.35 -11.75 11.16
N ILE A 201 29.45 -11.24 10.62
CA ILE A 201 30.65 -12.03 10.35
C ILE A 201 31.90 -11.26 10.81
N TYR A 202 32.80 -11.95 11.52
CA TYR A 202 34.01 -11.35 12.09
C TYR A 202 35.12 -12.40 12.28
N GLY A 203 36.28 -11.96 12.79
CA GLY A 203 37.49 -12.78 12.92
C GLY A 203 38.44 -12.53 11.75
N GLN A 204 39.01 -13.60 11.18
CA GLN A 204 39.96 -13.52 10.07
C GLN A 204 39.26 -13.33 8.71
N ILE A 205 38.45 -12.28 8.60
CA ILE A 205 37.69 -11.90 7.39
C ILE A 205 38.09 -10.50 6.92
N THR A 206 38.10 -10.25 5.61
CA THR A 206 38.57 -8.97 5.04
C THR A 206 37.72 -7.77 5.49
N ARG A 207 36.39 -7.91 5.50
CA ARG A 207 35.46 -6.86 5.91
C ARG A 207 34.51 -7.40 6.97
N ALA A 208 34.92 -7.35 8.23
CA ALA A 208 34.04 -7.73 9.35
C ALA A 208 32.87 -6.75 9.46
N GLY A 209 31.70 -7.25 9.85
CA GLY A 209 30.52 -6.40 10.05
C GLY A 209 29.20 -7.14 9.94
N ALA A 210 28.13 -6.33 9.85
CA ALA A 210 26.77 -6.79 9.63
C ALA A 210 26.43 -6.73 8.14
N TYR A 211 25.83 -7.81 7.64
CA TYR A 211 25.43 -7.93 6.24
C TYR A 211 23.98 -8.34 6.16
N ARG A 212 23.27 -7.80 5.17
CA ARG A 212 21.89 -8.17 4.88
C ARG A 212 21.80 -9.64 4.51
N ILE A 213 20.73 -10.28 4.94
CA ILE A 213 20.36 -11.63 4.51
C ILE A 213 19.54 -11.58 3.23
N GLU A 214 19.87 -12.52 2.35
CA GLU A 214 19.10 -12.86 1.16
C GLU A 214 18.56 -14.30 1.30
N PRO A 215 17.41 -14.62 0.66
CA PRO A 215 16.86 -15.97 0.68
C PRO A 215 17.88 -16.99 0.14
N GLY A 216 18.15 -18.04 0.94
CA GLY A 216 19.07 -19.11 0.54
C GLY A 216 20.56 -18.79 0.71
N LEU A 217 20.92 -17.68 1.37
CA LEU A 217 22.31 -17.30 1.62
C LEU A 217 23.07 -18.40 2.37
N THR A 218 24.23 -18.82 1.84
CA THR A 218 25.13 -19.81 2.47
C THR A 218 26.31 -19.14 3.18
N VAL A 219 27.00 -19.90 4.06
CA VAL A 219 28.22 -19.43 4.73
C VAL A 219 29.30 -19.01 3.73
N MET A 220 29.46 -19.74 2.63
CA MET A 220 30.39 -19.38 1.55
C MET A 220 30.04 -18.03 0.90
N GLN A 221 28.77 -17.80 0.61
CA GLN A 221 28.32 -16.52 0.06
C GLN A 221 28.50 -15.39 1.09
N ALA A 222 28.22 -15.64 2.36
CA ALA A 222 28.46 -14.69 3.45
C ALA A 222 29.94 -14.27 3.55
N ILE A 223 30.87 -15.23 3.49
CA ILE A 223 32.32 -14.97 3.44
C ILE A 223 32.68 -14.16 2.19
N SER A 224 32.08 -14.48 1.03
CA SER A 224 32.33 -13.79 -0.23
C SER A 224 31.85 -12.34 -0.18
N LEU A 225 30.65 -12.09 0.36
CA LEU A 225 30.11 -10.74 0.61
C LEU A 225 31.04 -9.93 1.52
N ALA A 226 31.64 -10.60 2.52
CA ALA A 226 32.60 -9.99 3.42
C ALA A 226 34.01 -9.78 2.82
N GLY A 227 34.19 -10.01 1.51
CA GLY A 227 35.46 -9.78 0.82
C GLY A 227 36.47 -10.91 1.01
N GLY A 228 36.01 -12.10 1.36
CA GLY A 228 36.84 -13.27 1.56
C GLY A 228 37.58 -13.29 2.89
N ILE A 229 38.30 -14.39 3.09
CA ILE A 229 39.09 -14.68 4.29
C ILE A 229 40.45 -13.99 4.17
N THR A 230 40.98 -13.50 5.28
CA THR A 230 42.34 -12.93 5.29
C THR A 230 43.40 -14.02 5.11
N PRO A 231 44.66 -13.68 4.76
CA PRO A 231 45.72 -14.68 4.66
C PRO A 231 45.99 -15.49 5.93
N ARG A 232 45.56 -15.01 7.09
CA ARG A 232 45.70 -15.71 8.38
C ARG A 232 44.46 -16.52 8.76
N GLY A 233 43.40 -16.49 7.97
CA GLY A 233 42.14 -17.16 8.31
C GLY A 233 42.00 -18.55 7.73
N THR A 234 41.01 -19.29 8.23
CA THR A 234 40.60 -20.58 7.67
C THR A 234 39.09 -20.68 7.54
N ASP A 235 38.61 -21.24 6.43
CA ASP A 235 37.22 -21.66 6.21
C ASP A 235 36.94 -23.07 6.75
N SER A 236 37.95 -23.75 7.31
CA SER A 236 37.75 -25.07 7.90
C SER A 236 36.97 -24.94 9.20
N ARG A 237 35.69 -25.37 9.14
CA ARG A 237 34.75 -25.39 10.27
C ARG A 237 34.55 -24.00 10.90
N PRO A 238 33.96 -23.02 10.18
CA PRO A 238 33.59 -21.73 10.76
C PRO A 238 32.69 -21.94 11.97
N GLN A 239 32.86 -21.09 13.00
CA GLN A 239 32.02 -21.15 14.18
C GLN A 239 30.78 -20.30 13.93
N LEU A 240 29.61 -20.89 14.16
CA LEU A 240 28.31 -20.22 14.11
C LEU A 240 27.75 -20.12 15.52
N ARG A 241 27.37 -18.91 15.92
CA ARG A 241 26.51 -18.68 17.08
C ARG A 241 25.13 -18.30 16.57
N ARG A 242 24.14 -19.14 16.88
CA ARG A 242 22.73 -18.93 16.50
C ARG A 242 21.86 -18.93 17.74
N LYS A 243 20.91 -18.00 17.78
CA LYS A 243 19.91 -17.94 18.84
C LYS A 243 18.86 -19.02 18.62
N ALA A 244 18.68 -19.90 19.59
CA ALA A 244 17.62 -20.91 19.57
C ALA A 244 16.25 -20.26 19.77
N PRO A 245 15.14 -20.93 19.41
CA PRO A 245 13.79 -20.41 19.61
C PRO A 245 13.47 -19.98 21.06
N GLY A 246 14.11 -20.62 22.06
CA GLY A 246 14.00 -20.27 23.49
C GLY A 246 14.84 -19.06 23.93
N GLY A 247 15.60 -18.45 23.02
CA GLY A 247 16.43 -17.26 23.27
C GLY A 247 17.87 -17.55 23.71
N GLU A 248 18.20 -18.81 24.00
CA GLU A 248 19.57 -19.23 24.33
C GLU A 248 20.47 -19.24 23.10
N TRP A 249 21.74 -18.85 23.29
CA TRP A 249 22.74 -18.90 22.23
C TRP A 249 23.36 -20.29 22.16
N LYS A 250 23.31 -20.92 20.98
CA LYS A 250 24.02 -22.17 20.70
C LYS A 250 25.20 -21.92 19.79
N GLU A 251 26.35 -22.44 20.17
CA GLU A 251 27.55 -22.45 19.34
C GLU A 251 27.70 -23.80 18.65
N SER A 252 28.00 -23.78 17.36
CA SER A 252 28.23 -24.97 16.54
C SER A 252 29.24 -24.69 15.44
N THR A 253 29.86 -25.71 14.90
CA THR A 253 30.62 -25.61 13.63
C THR A 253 29.67 -25.80 12.46
N VAL A 254 29.85 -25.02 11.40
CA VAL A 254 29.07 -25.14 10.15
C VAL A 254 29.95 -25.48 8.95
N GLY A 255 29.33 -26.02 7.90
CA GLY A 255 29.92 -26.17 6.57
C GLY A 255 29.71 -24.93 5.71
N LEU A 256 30.48 -24.83 4.62
CA LEU A 256 30.40 -23.70 3.68
C LEU A 256 29.07 -23.60 2.93
N LEU A 257 28.38 -24.72 2.75
CA LEU A 257 27.08 -24.79 2.08
C LEU A 257 25.89 -24.67 3.04
N ASP A 258 26.15 -24.59 4.35
CA ASP A 258 25.08 -24.47 5.33
C ASP A 258 24.40 -23.10 5.21
N PRO A 259 23.07 -23.03 5.40
CA PRO A 259 22.32 -21.80 5.28
C PRO A 259 22.54 -20.87 6.48
N VAL A 260 22.64 -19.59 6.19
CA VAL A 260 22.72 -18.49 7.16
C VAL A 260 21.33 -17.94 7.44
N SER A 261 21.03 -17.70 8.70
CA SER A 261 19.74 -17.20 9.21
C SER A 261 19.90 -15.84 9.88
N ALA A 262 18.78 -15.12 10.04
CA ALA A 262 18.78 -13.81 10.66
C ALA A 262 19.39 -13.86 12.07
N GLU A 263 20.17 -12.84 12.40
CA GLU A 263 20.90 -12.69 13.66
C GLU A 263 22.02 -13.71 13.90
N ASP A 264 22.34 -14.56 12.92
CA ASP A 264 23.50 -15.43 12.99
C ASP A 264 24.79 -14.63 13.17
N VAL A 265 25.71 -15.20 13.95
CA VAL A 265 27.04 -14.65 14.15
C VAL A 265 28.08 -15.69 13.72
N ILE A 266 28.75 -15.42 12.60
CA ILE A 266 29.78 -16.27 12.01
C ILE A 266 31.15 -15.76 12.43
N TYR A 267 31.98 -16.64 12.98
CA TYR A 267 33.36 -16.34 13.35
C TYR A 267 34.32 -17.17 12.52
N ILE A 268 35.21 -16.46 11.81
CA ILE A 268 36.28 -17.05 11.02
C ILE A 268 37.54 -17.11 11.87
N ARG A 269 38.03 -18.33 12.11
CA ARG A 269 39.18 -18.59 12.96
C ARG A 269 40.49 -18.25 12.27
N GLU A 270 41.52 -18.06 13.08
CA GLU A 270 42.91 -18.07 12.62
C GLU A 270 43.37 -19.47 12.21
N SER A 271 44.12 -19.52 11.11
CA SER A 271 44.83 -20.69 10.60
C SER A 271 46.06 -20.94 11.44
N TRP A 272 46.26 -22.19 11.87
CA TRP A 272 47.40 -22.60 12.68
C TRP A 272 48.50 -23.22 11.81
N PHE A 273 48.81 -22.60 10.66
CA PHE A 273 49.85 -23.07 9.73
C PHE A 273 50.45 -21.89 8.97
#